data_AF-Q7RT81-F1
#
_entry.id   AF-Q7RT81-F1
#
_cell.length_a   1.000
_cell.length_b   1.000
_cell.length_c   1.000
_cell.angle_alpha   90.00
_cell.angle_beta   90.00
_cell.angle_gamma   90.00
#
_symmetry.space_group_name_H-M   'P 1'
#
loop_
_entity.id
_entity.type
_entity.pdbx_description
1 polymer ?
#
loop_
_entity_poly.entity_id
_entity_poly.type
_entity_poly.pdbx_seq_one_letter_code
_entity_poly.pdbx_strand_id
1 'polypeptide(L)'
;MLYPIFLLHVILYIFAFFSKHIEVNRDHGGCTNTIGGDMFFILPAGYIGSCFYGMFFILMAYINKWTLLASAVFLCFLLLIVLTFYAKNFFLRFLCILFLGIIIGTWGIGVSFNESKYWPLKVIMTFMGVLNEMYSMVDIFDDLITRTTPESDAYKYAKLTKCNSKFCGVLWCVINLGFIILTMYLIGAIHVKPFEN
;
A
#
# COMPACT_ATOMS: atom_id res chain seq x y z
N MET A 1 18.21 -5.24 -3.39
CA MET A 1 17.80 -4.27 -4.44
C MET A 1 16.28 -4.05 -4.34
N LEU A 2 15.80 -3.58 -3.18
CA LEU A 2 14.39 -3.66 -2.76
C LEU A 2 13.84 -2.35 -2.14
N TYR A 3 14.53 -1.22 -2.33
CA TYR A 3 14.12 0.04 -1.71
C TYR A 3 12.86 0.72 -2.28
N PRO A 4 12.41 0.47 -3.53
CA PRO A 4 11.11 0.98 -4.01
C PRO A 4 9.90 0.36 -3.28
N ILE A 5 10.03 -0.89 -2.81
CA ILE A 5 9.02 -1.64 -2.04
C ILE A 5 8.77 -0.98 -0.68
N PHE A 6 9.79 -0.32 -0.13
CA PHE A 6 9.75 0.31 1.18
C PHE A 6 8.86 1.57 1.23
N LEU A 7 8.72 2.33 0.14
CA LEU A 7 7.93 3.58 0.16
C LEU A 7 6.42 3.31 0.32
N LEU A 8 5.92 2.27 -0.35
CA LEU A 8 4.53 1.83 -0.23
C LEU A 8 4.28 1.19 1.14
N HIS A 9 5.20 0.36 1.62
CA HIS A 9 5.12 -0.26 2.95
C HIS A 9 5.07 0.78 4.09
N VAL A 10 5.82 1.89 3.99
CA VAL A 10 5.84 2.93 5.03
C VAL A 10 4.57 3.79 5.05
N ILE A 11 3.89 3.97 3.90
CA ILE A 11 2.56 4.61 3.86
C ILE A 11 1.52 3.80 4.65
N LEU A 12 1.73 2.48 4.76
CA LEU A 12 0.78 1.53 5.37
C LEU A 12 1.04 1.28 6.85
N TYR A 13 2.29 1.36 7.31
CA TYR A 13 2.61 1.37 8.73
C TYR A 13 1.97 2.54 9.49
N ILE A 14 1.61 3.63 8.78
CA ILE A 14 0.85 4.76 9.36
C ILE A 14 -0.57 4.33 9.81
N PHE A 15 -1.14 3.27 9.22
CA PHE A 15 -2.46 2.74 9.64
C PHE A 15 -2.39 1.62 10.70
N ALA A 16 -1.20 1.06 10.95
CA ALA A 16 -0.98 0.21 12.12
C ALA A 16 -0.75 1.12 13.33
N PHE A 17 -1.84 1.53 13.98
CA PHE A 17 -1.88 2.18 15.28
C PHE A 17 -0.68 1.76 16.18
N PHE A 18 0.18 2.72 16.53
CA PHE A 18 1.31 2.61 17.47
C PHE A 18 2.59 1.85 17.01
N SER A 19 3.27 2.31 15.94
CA SER A 19 4.72 2.04 15.78
C SER A 19 5.55 3.31 15.97
N LYS A 20 6.23 3.43 17.11
CA LYS A 20 7.15 4.56 17.43
C LYS A 20 8.45 4.50 16.63
N HIS A 21 8.88 3.32 16.18
CA HIS A 21 10.14 3.16 15.49
C HIS A 21 10.05 2.09 14.41
N ILE A 22 10.37 2.48 13.17
CA ILE A 22 10.58 1.57 12.04
C ILE A 22 12.08 1.63 11.76
N GLU A 23 12.79 0.55 12.08
CA GLU A 23 14.21 0.40 11.75
C GLU A 23 14.35 -0.40 10.46
N VAL A 24 15.00 0.21 9.47
CA VAL A 24 15.26 -0.39 8.16
C VAL A 24 16.66 -0.97 8.18
N ASN A 25 16.79 -2.28 8.30
CA ASN A 25 18.07 -2.93 8.11
C ASN A 25 18.27 -3.29 6.64
N ARG A 26 19.54 -3.25 6.17
CA ARG A 26 19.91 -3.47 4.76
C ARG A 26 19.58 -4.88 4.24
N ASP A 27 19.24 -5.80 5.14
CA ASP A 27 19.07 -7.24 4.87
C ASP A 27 17.58 -7.68 4.85
N HIS A 28 16.74 -6.96 4.12
CA HIS A 28 15.32 -7.30 3.91
C HIS A 28 14.42 -7.24 5.17
N GLY A 29 14.95 -6.90 6.34
CA GLY A 29 14.20 -6.84 7.60
C GLY A 29 13.93 -5.41 8.05
N GLY A 30 12.66 -4.99 7.99
CA GLY A 30 12.16 -3.90 8.80
C GLY A 30 11.81 -4.43 10.18
N CYS A 31 12.52 -4.03 11.23
CA CYS A 31 12.08 -4.33 12.59
C CYS A 31 11.15 -3.21 13.04
N THR A 32 9.86 -3.52 13.12
CA THR A 32 8.87 -2.61 13.69
C THR A 32 8.79 -2.85 15.19
N ASN A 33 9.42 -1.97 15.95
CA ASN A 33 9.28 -1.96 17.40
C ASN A 33 7.96 -1.25 17.75
N THR A 34 6.90 -2.04 17.96
CA THR A 34 5.62 -1.54 18.45
C THR A 34 5.64 -1.46 19.97
N ILE A 35 5.20 -0.33 20.53
CA ILE A 35 5.05 -0.15 21.98
C ILE A 35 3.54 -0.02 22.23
N GLY A 36 2.88 -1.17 22.44
CA GLY A 36 1.43 -1.27 22.61
C GLY A 36 0.67 -1.54 21.30
N GLY A 37 -0.63 -1.86 21.46
CA GLY A 37 -1.54 -2.25 20.37
C GLY A 37 -1.81 -3.76 20.32
N ASP A 38 -2.93 -4.14 19.69
CA ASP A 38 -3.27 -5.56 19.51
C ASP A 38 -2.48 -6.15 18.33
N MET A 39 -1.56 -7.06 18.65
CA MET A 39 -0.71 -7.74 17.66
C MET A 39 -1.51 -8.51 16.62
N PHE A 40 -2.76 -8.90 16.92
CA PHE A 40 -3.63 -9.55 15.94
C PHE A 40 -3.90 -8.68 14.70
N PHE A 41 -3.96 -7.36 14.86
CA PHE A 41 -4.20 -6.44 13.75
C PHE A 41 -2.90 -5.90 13.16
N ILE A 42 -1.87 -5.70 14.00
CA ILE A 42 -0.60 -5.11 13.58
C ILE A 42 0.17 -6.04 12.64
N LEU A 43 0.25 -7.34 12.95
CA LEU A 43 1.03 -8.31 12.18
C LEU A 43 0.55 -8.46 10.71
N PRO A 44 -0.76 -8.58 10.43
CA PRO A 44 -1.23 -8.63 9.05
C PRO A 44 -1.38 -7.24 8.37
N ALA A 45 -1.26 -6.12 9.11
CA ALA A 45 -1.61 -4.80 8.60
C ALA A 45 -0.76 -4.38 7.39
N GLY A 46 0.53 -4.71 7.37
CA GLY A 46 1.41 -4.39 6.23
C GLY A 46 0.95 -5.09 4.95
N TYR A 47 0.64 -6.39 5.05
CA TYR A 47 0.24 -7.22 3.93
C TYR A 47 -1.18 -6.91 3.45
N ILE A 48 -2.18 -7.11 4.31
CA ILE A 48 -3.59 -6.95 3.96
C ILE A 48 -3.92 -5.47 3.70
N GLY A 49 -3.34 -4.56 4.49
CA GLY A 49 -3.53 -3.13 4.30
C GLY A 49 -3.02 -2.66 2.95
N SER A 50 -1.85 -3.15 2.49
CA SER A 50 -1.31 -2.79 1.18
C SER A 50 -2.30 -3.09 0.06
N CYS A 51 -2.85 -4.30 0.04
CA CYS A 51 -3.79 -4.68 -1.00
C CYS A 51 -5.12 -3.91 -0.89
N PHE A 52 -5.61 -3.64 0.33
CA PHE A 52 -6.78 -2.78 0.53
C PHE A 52 -6.59 -1.36 -0.04
N TYR A 53 -5.46 -0.72 0.26
CA TYR A 53 -5.18 0.62 -0.28
C TYR A 53 -4.88 0.60 -1.77
N GLY A 54 -4.30 -0.50 -2.27
CA GLY A 54 -4.16 -0.77 -3.69
C GLY A 54 -5.50 -0.72 -4.41
N MET A 55 -6.46 -1.52 -3.95
CA MET A 55 -7.84 -1.50 -4.42
C MET A 55 -8.46 -0.10 -4.32
N PHE A 56 -8.31 0.56 -3.16
CA PHE A 56 -8.87 1.90 -2.92
C PHE A 56 -8.40 2.91 -3.97
N PHE A 57 -7.09 3.01 -4.22
CA PHE A 57 -6.56 3.98 -5.19
C PHE A 57 -6.98 3.66 -6.62
N ILE A 58 -7.05 2.38 -6.99
CA ILE A 58 -7.55 1.99 -8.31
C ILE A 58 -9.01 2.39 -8.44
N LEU A 59 -9.89 1.99 -7.52
CA LEU A 59 -11.32 2.31 -7.61
C LEU A 59 -11.59 3.82 -7.63
N MET A 60 -10.94 4.59 -6.75
CA MET A 60 -11.13 6.04 -6.69
C MET A 60 -10.67 6.74 -7.98
N ALA A 61 -9.70 6.19 -8.70
CA ALA A 61 -9.25 6.69 -9.98
C ALA A 61 -10.29 6.51 -11.11
N TYR A 62 -11.22 5.55 -10.98
CA TYR A 62 -12.21 5.22 -12.01
C TYR A 62 -13.65 5.66 -11.71
N ILE A 63 -14.00 6.03 -10.47
CA ILE A 63 -15.37 6.45 -10.11
C ILE A 63 -15.73 7.85 -10.65
N ASN A 64 -15.01 8.91 -10.23
CA ASN A 64 -15.28 10.29 -10.62
C ASN A 64 -14.00 11.14 -10.55
N LYS A 65 -13.98 12.32 -11.18
CA LYS A 65 -12.87 13.29 -11.08
C LYS A 65 -12.60 13.70 -9.63
N TRP A 66 -13.67 13.90 -8.84
CA TRP A 66 -13.54 14.33 -7.45
C TRP A 66 -12.96 13.24 -6.55
N THR A 67 -13.30 11.97 -6.81
CA THR A 67 -12.72 10.83 -6.08
C THR A 67 -11.26 10.63 -6.44
N LEU A 68 -10.90 10.83 -7.71
CA LEU A 68 -9.50 10.81 -8.16
C LEU A 68 -8.68 11.89 -7.43
N LEU A 69 -9.16 13.14 -7.44
CA LEU A 69 -8.47 14.25 -6.75
C LEU A 69 -8.40 14.04 -5.24
N ALA A 70 -9.48 13.60 -4.60
CA ALA A 70 -9.49 13.30 -3.17
C ALA A 70 -8.48 12.21 -2.82
N SER A 71 -8.41 11.13 -3.62
CA SER A 71 -7.44 10.05 -3.42
C SER A 71 -5.99 10.50 -3.66
N ALA A 72 -5.74 11.40 -4.63
CA ALA A 72 -4.42 11.96 -4.87
C ALA A 72 -3.96 12.87 -3.72
N VAL A 73 -4.84 13.74 -3.22
CA VAL A 73 -4.58 14.58 -2.03
C VAL A 73 -4.29 13.70 -0.81
N PHE A 74 -5.09 12.65 -0.62
CA PHE A 74 -4.90 11.69 0.46
C PHE A 74 -3.54 10.99 0.37
N LEU A 75 -3.13 10.53 -0.83
CA LEU A 75 -1.81 9.94 -1.04
C LEU A 75 -0.67 10.94 -0.78
N CYS A 76 -0.79 12.18 -1.24
CA CYS A 76 0.18 13.23 -0.95
C CYS A 76 0.30 13.50 0.55
N PHE A 77 -0.83 13.57 1.27
CA PHE A 77 -0.85 13.73 2.71
C PHE A 77 -0.11 12.59 3.43
N LEU A 78 -0.34 11.34 3.03
CA LEU A 78 0.37 10.19 3.57
C LEU A 78 1.88 10.27 3.29
N LEU A 79 2.28 10.59 2.06
CA LEU A 79 3.69 10.76 1.69
C LEU A 79 4.39 11.85 2.51
N LEU A 80 3.68 12.93 2.85
CA LEU A 80 4.21 13.99 3.72
C LEU A 80 4.42 13.50 5.16
N ILE A 81 3.47 12.75 5.72
CA ILE A 81 3.64 12.13 7.04
C ILE A 81 4.88 11.22 7.04
N VAL A 82 5.02 10.38 6.01
CA VAL A 82 6.21 9.52 5.86
C VAL A 82 7.48 10.37 5.82
N LEU A 83 7.51 11.41 4.98
CA LEU A 83 8.67 12.27 4.79
C LEU A 83 9.09 12.97 6.08
N THR A 84 8.14 13.46 6.88
CA THR A 84 8.41 14.24 8.10
C THR A 84 8.78 13.35 9.28
N PHE A 85 8.05 12.25 9.51
CA PHE A 85 8.16 11.49 10.76
C PHE A 85 8.97 10.19 10.63
N TYR A 86 8.98 9.56 9.45
CA TYR A 86 9.52 8.21 9.28
C TYR A 86 10.75 8.16 8.36
N ALA A 87 10.89 9.09 7.42
CA ALA A 87 11.98 9.12 6.47
C ALA A 87 13.28 9.63 7.12
N LYS A 88 14.03 8.73 7.76
CA LYS A 88 15.37 9.02 8.29
C LYS A 88 16.46 8.86 7.23
N ASN A 89 16.24 8.01 6.24
CA ASN A 89 17.20 7.69 5.18
C ASN A 89 17.08 8.66 3.99
N PHE A 90 18.22 9.09 3.44
CA PHE A 90 18.27 9.99 2.28
C PHE A 90 17.51 9.42 1.07
N PHE A 91 17.70 8.13 0.76
CA PHE A 91 17.01 7.48 -0.36
C PHE A 91 15.48 7.53 -0.21
N LEU A 92 14.97 7.25 1.00
CA LEU A 92 13.53 7.26 1.28
C LEU A 92 12.96 8.68 1.15
N ARG A 93 13.68 9.69 1.66
CA ARG A 93 13.30 11.10 1.49
C ARG A 93 13.24 11.51 0.02
N PHE A 94 14.27 11.15 -0.75
CA PHE A 94 14.33 11.42 -2.18
C PHE A 94 13.13 10.81 -2.91
N LEU A 95 12.81 9.55 -2.59
CA LEU A 95 11.71 8.84 -3.22
C LEU A 95 10.34 9.46 -2.86
N CYS A 96 10.12 9.83 -1.60
CA CYS A 96 8.90 10.57 -1.20
C CYS A 96 8.74 11.88 -1.98
N ILE A 97 9.82 12.68 -2.07
CA ILE A 97 9.81 13.96 -2.78
C ILE A 97 9.55 13.75 -4.28
N LEU A 98 10.14 12.71 -4.89
CA LEU A 98 9.94 12.36 -6.29
C LEU A 98 8.46 12.05 -6.57
N PHE A 99 7.83 11.18 -5.78
CA PHE A 99 6.41 10.83 -5.98
C PHE A 99 5.47 12.00 -5.71
N LEU A 100 5.75 12.81 -4.67
CA LEU A 100 5.02 14.07 -4.44
C LEU A 100 5.12 15.01 -5.64
N GLY A 101 6.32 15.20 -6.18
CA GLY A 101 6.55 16.04 -7.36
C GLY A 101 5.82 15.53 -8.59
N ILE A 102 5.80 14.22 -8.83
CA ILE A 102 5.08 13.60 -9.95
C ILE A 102 3.56 13.82 -9.81
N ILE A 103 2.97 13.56 -8.64
CA ILE A 103 1.53 13.72 -8.41
C ILE A 103 1.10 15.19 -8.53
N ILE A 104 1.81 16.10 -7.83
CA ILE A 104 1.51 17.54 -7.87
C ILE A 104 1.75 18.11 -9.27
N GLY A 105 2.84 17.70 -9.93
CA GLY A 105 3.16 18.15 -11.29
C GLY A 105 2.11 17.70 -12.30
N THR A 106 1.68 16.44 -12.26
CA THR A 106 0.63 15.94 -13.16
C THR A 106 -0.74 16.53 -12.87
N TRP A 107 -1.05 16.82 -11.60
CA TRP A 107 -2.24 17.61 -11.26
C TRP A 107 -2.15 19.03 -11.84
N GLY A 108 -1.04 19.74 -11.66
CA GLY A 108 -0.83 21.09 -12.22
C GLY A 108 -0.98 21.14 -13.74
N ILE A 109 -0.44 20.14 -14.45
CA ILE A 109 -0.64 19.96 -15.89
C ILE A 109 -2.13 19.75 -16.22
N GLY A 110 -2.84 18.89 -15.47
CA GLY A 110 -4.27 18.66 -15.67
C GLY A 110 -5.12 19.92 -15.51
N VAL A 111 -4.76 20.81 -14.57
CA VAL A 111 -5.40 22.12 -14.40
C VAL A 111 -5.05 23.05 -15.58
N SER A 112 -3.78 23.11 -15.98
CA SER A 112 -3.32 24.03 -17.03
C SER A 112 -3.84 23.68 -18.43
N PHE A 113 -4.11 22.41 -18.72
CA PHE A 113 -4.62 21.94 -20.02
C PHE A 113 -6.15 21.72 -20.03
N ASN A 114 -6.88 22.40 -19.13
CA ASN A 114 -8.32 22.64 -19.20
C ASN A 114 -9.23 21.42 -18.95
N GLU A 115 -9.14 20.82 -17.75
CA GLU A 115 -9.94 19.73 -17.10
C GLU A 115 -10.22 18.43 -17.90
N SER A 116 -10.07 18.46 -19.21
CA SER A 116 -10.42 17.39 -20.16
C SER A 116 -9.36 16.30 -20.22
N LYS A 117 -8.24 16.45 -19.48
CA LYS A 117 -7.09 15.53 -19.50
C LYS A 117 -6.54 15.21 -18.11
N TYR A 118 -7.39 14.83 -17.15
CA TYR A 118 -6.93 14.18 -15.89
C TYR A 118 -6.43 12.74 -16.10
N TRP A 119 -6.39 12.25 -17.34
CA TRP A 119 -5.91 10.92 -17.68
C TRP A 119 -4.49 10.58 -17.14
N PRO A 120 -3.50 11.50 -17.08
CA PRO A 120 -2.18 11.17 -16.55
C PRO A 120 -2.23 10.91 -15.04
N LEU A 121 -3.00 11.73 -14.31
CA LEU A 121 -3.20 11.55 -12.88
C LEU A 121 -3.91 10.21 -12.60
N LYS A 122 -4.92 9.87 -13.42
CA LYS A 122 -5.59 8.58 -13.36
C LYS A 122 -4.63 7.41 -13.55
N VAL A 123 -3.74 7.48 -14.55
CA VAL A 123 -2.72 6.45 -14.79
C VAL A 123 -1.76 6.33 -13.61
N ILE A 124 -1.29 7.45 -13.04
CA ILE A 124 -0.39 7.43 -11.87
C ILE A 124 -1.08 6.80 -10.66
N MET A 125 -2.31 7.21 -10.34
CA MET A 125 -3.04 6.66 -9.19
C MET A 125 -3.34 5.17 -9.37
N THR A 126 -3.69 4.75 -10.58
CA THR A 126 -3.90 3.33 -10.92
C THR A 126 -2.59 2.55 -10.79
N PHE A 127 -1.49 3.08 -11.31
CA PHE A 127 -0.17 2.47 -11.19
C PHE A 127 0.25 2.29 -9.73
N MET A 128 0.07 3.32 -8.90
CA MET A 128 0.34 3.23 -7.46
C MET A 128 -0.51 2.15 -6.78
N GLY A 129 -1.78 2.02 -7.17
CA GLY A 129 -2.64 0.98 -6.64
C GLY A 129 -2.25 -0.43 -7.07
N VAL A 130 -1.92 -0.63 -8.35
CA VAL A 130 -1.43 -1.93 -8.86
C VAL A 130 -0.12 -2.34 -8.19
N LEU A 131 0.80 -1.38 -7.99
CA LEU A 131 2.04 -1.65 -7.27
C LEU A 131 1.77 -2.10 -5.83
N ASN A 132 0.84 -1.46 -5.13
CA ASN A 132 0.45 -1.86 -3.76
C ASN A 132 -0.10 -3.30 -3.69
N GLU A 133 -0.96 -3.70 -4.63
CA GLU A 133 -1.50 -5.06 -4.67
C GLU A 133 -0.43 -6.09 -5.02
N MET A 134 0.38 -5.82 -6.06
CA MET A 134 1.43 -6.75 -6.51
C MET A 134 2.52 -6.94 -5.45
N TYR A 135 2.96 -5.86 -4.81
CA TYR A 135 3.99 -5.96 -3.77
C TYR A 135 3.48 -6.65 -2.51
N SER A 136 2.23 -6.43 -2.10
CA SER A 136 1.62 -7.19 -1.01
C SER A 136 1.72 -8.71 -1.23
N MET A 137 1.41 -9.15 -2.45
CA MET A 137 1.50 -10.55 -2.82
C MET A 137 2.95 -11.06 -2.74
N VAL A 138 3.90 -10.32 -3.29
CA VAL A 138 5.34 -10.67 -3.22
C VAL A 138 5.80 -10.77 -1.77
N ASP A 139 5.45 -9.80 -0.92
CA ASP A 139 5.86 -9.79 0.49
C ASP A 139 5.26 -10.98 1.26
N ILE A 140 4.02 -11.39 0.96
CA ILE A 140 3.43 -12.61 1.54
C ILE A 140 4.19 -13.86 1.10
N PHE A 141 4.52 -13.97 -0.19
CA PHE A 141 5.25 -15.12 -0.70
C PHE A 141 6.68 -15.20 -0.14
N ASP A 142 7.40 -14.08 -0.13
CA ASP A 142 8.79 -14.02 0.31
C ASP A 142 8.92 -14.13 1.85
N ASP A 143 8.07 -13.43 2.62
CA ASP A 143 8.20 -13.38 4.08
C ASP A 143 7.50 -14.53 4.80
N LEU A 144 6.41 -15.05 4.25
CA LEU A 144 5.50 -15.94 5.00
C LEU A 144 5.42 -17.36 4.44
N ILE A 145 5.61 -17.53 3.13
CA ILE A 145 5.48 -18.84 2.47
C ILE A 145 6.85 -19.48 2.21
N THR A 146 7.79 -18.73 1.63
CA THR A 146 9.11 -19.26 1.27
C THR A 146 10.07 -19.27 2.46
N ARG A 147 10.02 -18.28 3.34
CA ARG A 147 10.78 -18.26 4.61
C ARG A 147 9.91 -18.66 5.80
N THR A 148 10.31 -19.73 6.49
CA THR A 148 9.82 -20.02 7.86
C THR A 148 10.90 -19.61 8.85
N THR A 149 11.15 -18.31 8.99
CA THR A 149 12.05 -17.80 10.03
C THR A 149 11.27 -17.55 11.34
N PRO A 150 11.79 -17.94 12.53
CA PRO A 150 11.09 -17.76 13.82
C PRO A 150 10.70 -16.32 14.17
N GLU A 151 11.21 -15.34 13.44
CA GLU A 151 10.91 -13.92 13.65
C GLU A 151 9.90 -13.33 12.66
N SER A 152 9.39 -14.13 11.70
CA SER A 152 8.42 -13.63 10.71
C SER A 152 7.07 -13.29 11.36
N ASP A 153 6.33 -12.38 10.73
CA ASP A 153 5.04 -11.92 11.26
C ASP A 153 4.01 -13.05 11.34
N ALA A 154 4.02 -13.97 10.36
CA ALA A 154 3.20 -15.18 10.40
C ALA A 154 3.58 -16.12 11.56
N TYR A 155 4.85 -16.19 11.94
CA TYR A 155 5.29 -16.99 13.09
C TYR A 155 4.83 -16.38 14.41
N LYS A 156 4.98 -15.06 14.56
CA LYS A 156 4.46 -14.32 15.74
C LYS A 156 2.94 -14.44 15.85
N TYR A 157 2.23 -14.36 14.73
CA TYR A 157 0.78 -14.53 14.69
C TYR A 157 0.33 -15.96 15.01
N ALA A 158 1.06 -16.96 14.52
CA ALA A 158 0.86 -18.36 14.87
C ALA A 158 1.03 -18.62 16.38
N LYS A 159 2.01 -17.98 17.02
CA LYS A 159 2.20 -18.09 18.48
C LYS A 159 1.02 -17.52 19.27
N LEU A 160 0.40 -16.44 18.79
CA LEU A 160 -0.79 -15.83 19.39
C LEU A 160 -2.05 -16.70 19.18
N THR A 161 -2.22 -17.24 17.97
CA THR A 161 -3.39 -18.04 17.58
C THR A 161 -3.28 -19.52 17.93
N LYS A 162 -2.10 -19.99 18.36
CA LYS A 162 -1.73 -21.41 18.48
C LYS A 162 -1.90 -22.19 17.16
N CYS A 163 -1.85 -21.49 16.03
CA CYS A 163 -2.00 -22.08 14.69
C CYS A 163 -0.63 -22.30 14.02
N ASN A 164 -0.60 -22.95 12.86
CA ASN A 164 0.62 -23.11 12.06
C ASN A 164 0.95 -21.79 11.34
N SER A 165 2.20 -21.33 11.39
CA SER A 165 2.64 -20.09 10.74
C SER A 165 2.38 -20.08 9.24
N LYS A 166 2.60 -21.22 8.56
CA LYS A 166 2.33 -21.34 7.12
C LYS A 166 0.84 -21.22 6.82
N PHE A 167 -0.03 -21.72 7.71
CA PHE A 167 -1.48 -21.57 7.55
C PHE A 167 -1.89 -20.10 7.67
N CYS A 168 -1.34 -19.36 8.63
CA CYS A 168 -1.59 -17.92 8.78
C CYS A 168 -1.14 -17.14 7.54
N GLY A 169 0.05 -17.44 7.00
CA GLY A 169 0.53 -16.82 5.76
C GLY A 169 -0.34 -17.13 4.54
N VAL A 170 -0.77 -18.40 4.39
CA VAL A 170 -1.70 -18.80 3.32
C VAL A 170 -3.06 -18.12 3.46
N LEU A 171 -3.59 -17.99 4.68
CA LEU A 171 -4.85 -17.28 4.93
C LEU A 171 -4.76 -15.82 4.46
N TRP A 172 -3.67 -15.12 4.77
CA TRP A 172 -3.46 -13.76 4.30
C TRP A 172 -3.28 -13.70 2.79
N CYS A 173 -2.59 -14.67 2.18
CA CYS A 173 -2.49 -14.79 0.72
C CYS A 173 -3.88 -14.88 0.07
N VAL A 174 -4.77 -15.73 0.61
CA VAL A 174 -6.15 -15.89 0.12
C VAL A 174 -6.95 -14.59 0.25
N ILE A 175 -6.79 -13.85 1.36
CA ILE A 175 -7.45 -12.55 1.54
C ILE A 175 -6.97 -11.54 0.49
N ASN A 176 -5.67 -11.47 0.22
CA ASN A 176 -5.11 -10.56 -0.79
C ASN A 176 -5.55 -10.94 -2.21
N LEU A 177 -5.60 -12.24 -2.54
CA LEU A 177 -6.20 -12.71 -3.79
C LEU A 177 -7.67 -12.31 -3.90
N GLY A 178 -8.43 -12.38 -2.80
CA GLY A 178 -9.81 -11.91 -2.73
C GLY A 178 -9.93 -10.43 -3.06
N PHE A 179 -9.06 -9.58 -2.53
CA PHE A 179 -9.00 -8.15 -2.87
C PHE A 179 -8.69 -7.93 -4.34
N ILE A 180 -7.69 -8.59 -4.92
CA ILE A 180 -7.34 -8.44 -6.35
C ILE A 180 -8.53 -8.85 -7.24
N ILE A 181 -9.17 -9.97 -6.95
CA ILE A 181 -10.36 -10.43 -7.70
C ILE A 181 -11.50 -9.42 -7.56
N LEU A 182 -11.72 -8.90 -6.36
CA LEU A 182 -12.74 -7.90 -6.09
C LEU A 182 -12.45 -6.58 -6.82
N THR A 183 -11.20 -6.10 -6.81
CA THR A 183 -10.73 -4.94 -7.57
C THR A 183 -11.08 -5.10 -9.05
N MET A 184 -10.71 -6.23 -9.65
CA MET A 184 -10.99 -6.52 -11.07
C MET A 184 -12.49 -6.57 -11.36
N TYR A 185 -13.27 -7.22 -10.51
CA TYR A 185 -14.72 -7.30 -10.63
C TYR A 185 -15.37 -5.92 -10.56
N LEU A 186 -14.99 -5.09 -9.58
CA LEU A 186 -15.56 -3.76 -9.36
C LEU A 186 -15.19 -2.79 -10.49
N ILE A 187 -13.95 -2.81 -10.99
CA ILE A 187 -13.56 -2.02 -12.16
C ILE A 187 -14.38 -2.43 -13.38
N GLY A 188 -14.57 -3.74 -13.58
CA GLY A 188 -15.44 -4.29 -14.62
C GLY A 188 -16.87 -3.79 -14.47
N ALA A 189 -17.44 -3.86 -13.27
CA ALA A 189 -18.79 -3.37 -12.98
C ALA A 189 -18.96 -1.86 -13.22
N ILE A 190 -17.92 -1.06 -12.93
CA ILE A 190 -17.91 0.39 -13.19
C ILE A 190 -17.90 0.68 -14.70
N HIS A 191 -17.20 -0.11 -15.51
CA HIS A 191 -17.17 0.07 -16.98
C HIS A 191 -18.35 -0.57 -17.72
N VAL A 192 -18.94 -1.63 -17.16
CA VAL A 192 -20.10 -2.34 -17.74
C VAL A 192 -21.38 -1.55 -17.56
N LYS A 193 -21.46 -0.61 -16.60
CA LYS A 193 -22.44 0.47 -16.68
C LYS A 193 -21.90 1.49 -17.68
N PRO A 194 -22.40 1.55 -18.93
CA PRO A 194 -22.19 2.76 -19.69
C PRO A 194 -22.80 3.88 -18.85
N PHE A 195 -22.23 5.07 -18.90
CA PHE A 195 -22.93 6.26 -18.46
C PHE A 195 -24.32 6.25 -19.13
N GLU A 196 -25.36 5.89 -18.38
CA GLU A 196 -26.72 6.11 -18.81
C GLU A 196 -26.91 7.63 -18.79
N ASN A 197 -26.82 8.19 -20.01
CA ASN A 197 -27.22 9.51 -20.50
C ASN A 197 -27.35 10.65 -19.50
#